data_AF-A0A2C6L6F4-F1
#
_entry.id   AF-A0A2C6L6F4-F1
#
_cell.length_a   1.000
_cell.length_b   1.000
_cell.length_c   1.000
_cell.angle_alpha   90.00
_cell.angle_beta   90.00
_cell.angle_gamma   90.00
#
_symmetry.space_group_name_H-M   'P 1'
#
loop_
_entity.id
_entity.type
_entity.pdbx_description
1 polymer ?
#
loop_
_entity_poly.entity_id
_entity_poly.type
_entity_poly.pdbx_seq_one_letter_code
_entity_poly.pdbx_strand_id
1 'polypeptide(L)'
;MMAGTAILVSILTSLFFFNVYRDKPIIYHLSALLLLSLSLGCIPAVHMTFYLEKKVAFLYETSDGFYTPAPYLLAETCVGVCLLVGLTFLSLILVIPCCGFPFIKFPQIFLIFILALMTMLARQEEEFREERSSLQSLIQQQGESHDHQQQLLQDAEKERNFLMQKNDHLRQKHEQMEQHVSQVLQQLVDEKEEREKAVRQLKNLRRKLGGGREEGEEEDGGGGEEEEGDPLKQQLLTLQQEVTELTAIRDELRREKERQEQTHLHERHQLQVSKHSSQTSHTHIHLS
;
A
#
# COMPACT_ATOMS: atom_id res chain seq x y z
N MET A 1 29.86 -8.29 -38.03
CA MET A 1 28.65 -8.62 -38.84
C MET A 1 28.15 -7.45 -39.67
N MET A 2 28.00 -6.25 -39.09
CA MET A 2 27.55 -5.01 -39.74
C MET A 2 28.15 -4.68 -41.12
N ALA A 3 29.47 -4.71 -41.25
CA ALA A 3 30.12 -4.41 -42.52
C ALA A 3 29.77 -5.43 -43.61
N GLY A 4 29.59 -6.70 -43.24
CA GLY A 4 29.28 -7.78 -44.18
C GLY A 4 27.90 -7.65 -44.79
N THR A 5 26.89 -7.27 -44.00
CA THR A 5 25.51 -7.08 -44.51
C THR A 5 25.44 -5.88 -45.45
N ALA A 6 26.06 -4.75 -45.08
CA ALA A 6 26.10 -3.55 -45.94
C ALA A 6 26.78 -3.83 -47.29
N ILE A 7 27.91 -4.55 -47.27
CA ILE A 7 28.62 -4.96 -48.49
C ILE A 7 27.77 -5.92 -49.34
N LEU A 8 27.15 -6.92 -48.71
CA LEU A 8 26.33 -7.91 -49.41
C LEU A 8 25.11 -7.24 -50.06
N VAL A 9 24.44 -6.32 -49.37
CA VAL A 9 23.33 -5.55 -49.95
C VAL A 9 23.82 -4.64 -51.09
N SER A 10 25.00 -4.03 -50.95
CA SER A 10 25.60 -3.24 -52.02
C SER A 10 25.87 -4.09 -53.27
N ILE A 11 26.43 -5.29 -53.10
CA ILE A 11 26.70 -6.23 -54.19
C ILE A 11 25.39 -6.68 -54.85
N LEU A 12 24.38 -7.07 -54.06
CA LEU A 12 23.07 -7.46 -54.60
C LEU A 12 22.43 -6.30 -55.37
N THR A 13 22.47 -5.08 -54.83
CA THR A 13 21.95 -3.88 -55.49
C THR A 13 22.68 -3.62 -56.81
N SER A 14 24.02 -3.72 -56.82
CA SER A 14 24.82 -3.61 -58.05
C SER A 14 24.46 -4.67 -59.09
N LEU A 15 24.17 -5.90 -58.68
CA LEU A 15 23.78 -6.99 -59.59
C LEU A 15 22.38 -6.77 -60.18
N PHE A 16 21.40 -6.40 -59.35
CA PHE A 16 20.02 -6.13 -59.80
C PHE A 16 19.92 -4.90 -60.70
N PHE A 17 20.73 -3.88 -60.44
CA PHE A 17 20.71 -2.60 -61.15
C PHE A 17 21.94 -2.38 -62.03
N PHE A 18 22.53 -3.46 -62.55
CA PHE A 18 23.69 -3.38 -63.44
C PHE A 18 23.36 -2.59 -64.72
N ASN A 19 24.21 -1.61 -65.07
CA ASN A 19 24.07 -0.73 -66.24
C ASN A 19 22.71 -0.01 -66.40
N VAL A 20 21.95 0.14 -65.32
CA VAL A 20 20.63 0.81 -65.35
C VAL A 20 20.74 2.25 -65.86
N TYR A 21 21.89 2.91 -65.69
CA TYR A 21 22.09 4.29 -66.11
C TYR A 21 21.94 4.53 -67.61
N ARG A 22 22.31 3.54 -68.44
CA ARG A 22 22.36 3.73 -69.89
C ARG A 22 21.03 3.45 -70.58
N ASP A 23 20.31 2.42 -70.12
CA ASP A 23 19.25 1.82 -70.93
C ASP A 23 17.84 1.95 -70.32
N LYS A 24 17.73 2.36 -69.05
CA LYS A 24 16.46 2.31 -68.30
C LYS A 24 15.92 3.69 -67.93
N PRO A 25 14.61 3.81 -67.64
CA PRO A 25 14.03 5.07 -67.19
C PRO A 25 14.52 5.50 -65.80
N ILE A 26 14.40 6.80 -65.52
CA ILE A 26 14.87 7.48 -64.30
C ILE A 26 14.33 6.83 -63.01
N ILE A 27 13.14 6.23 -63.05
CA ILE A 27 12.52 5.57 -61.90
C ILE A 27 13.43 4.47 -61.33
N TYR A 28 14.03 3.62 -62.17
CA TYR A 28 14.91 2.55 -61.70
C TYR A 28 16.19 3.07 -61.03
N HIS A 29 16.63 4.27 -61.40
CA HIS A 29 17.78 4.93 -60.78
C HIS A 29 17.46 5.41 -59.37
N LEU A 30 16.28 6.03 -59.22
CA LEU A 30 15.77 6.47 -57.93
C LEU A 30 15.51 5.26 -57.02
N SER A 31 14.98 4.16 -57.56
CA SER A 31 14.78 2.91 -56.79
C SER A 31 16.08 2.31 -56.28
N ALA A 32 17.15 2.29 -57.09
CA ALA A 32 18.47 1.80 -56.66
C ALA A 32 19.07 2.67 -55.53
N LEU A 33 18.99 4.00 -55.68
CA LEU A 33 19.45 4.95 -54.66
C LEU A 33 18.62 4.87 -53.37
N LEU A 34 17.31 4.70 -53.49
CA LEU A 34 16.40 4.52 -52.37
C LEU A 34 16.73 3.22 -51.61
N LEU A 35 16.87 2.10 -52.33
CA LEU A 35 17.17 0.80 -51.71
C LEU A 35 18.51 0.84 -50.97
N LEU A 36 19.51 1.48 -51.58
CA LEU A 36 20.80 1.73 -50.94
C LEU A 36 20.60 2.57 -49.66
N SER A 37 19.90 3.72 -49.74
CA SER A 37 19.64 4.59 -48.58
C SER A 37 18.92 3.88 -47.43
N LEU A 38 17.95 3.03 -47.76
CA LEU A 38 17.18 2.29 -46.76
C LEU A 38 18.04 1.22 -46.09
N SER A 39 18.89 0.53 -46.85
CA SER A 39 19.83 -0.46 -46.30
C SER A 39 20.89 0.15 -45.38
N LEU A 40 21.39 1.34 -45.73
CA LEU A 40 22.36 2.07 -44.93
C LEU A 40 21.72 2.74 -43.72
N GLY A 41 20.44 3.10 -43.81
CA GLY A 41 19.64 3.59 -42.68
C GLY A 41 19.40 2.54 -41.58
N CYS A 42 19.56 1.24 -41.87
CA CYS A 42 19.49 0.20 -40.84
C CYS A 42 20.78 0.09 -40.00
N ILE A 43 21.91 0.64 -40.47
CA ILE A 43 23.21 0.55 -39.79
C ILE A 43 23.19 1.26 -38.42
N PRO A 44 22.66 2.51 -38.29
CA PRO A 44 22.52 3.17 -36.99
C PRO A 44 21.72 2.33 -35.97
N ALA A 45 20.64 1.67 -36.39
CA ALA A 45 19.81 0.85 -35.50
C ALA A 45 20.62 -0.32 -34.88
N VAL A 46 21.45 -0.98 -35.67
CA VAL A 46 22.30 -2.09 -35.20
C VAL A 46 23.54 -1.57 -34.44
N HIS A 47 23.98 -0.34 -34.72
CA HIS A 47 25.02 0.30 -33.90
C HIS A 47 24.50 0.60 -32.49
N MET A 48 23.24 1.01 -32.36
CA MET A 48 22.58 1.24 -31.07
C MET A 48 22.46 -0.04 -30.24
N THR A 49 22.18 -1.20 -30.86
CA THR A 49 22.16 -2.47 -30.10
C THR A 49 23.54 -2.82 -29.55
N PHE A 50 24.60 -2.56 -30.32
CA PHE A 50 25.99 -2.76 -29.86
C PHE A 50 26.36 -1.80 -28.73
N TYR A 51 25.86 -0.56 -28.79
CA TYR A 51 26.02 0.43 -27.73
C TYR A 51 25.32 0.00 -26.43
N LEU A 52 24.12 -0.60 -26.54
CA LEU A 52 23.41 -1.15 -25.38
C LEU A 52 24.13 -2.34 -24.74
N GLU A 53 24.72 -3.24 -25.54
CA GLU A 53 25.53 -4.35 -25.02
C GLU A 53 26.76 -3.84 -24.26
N LYS A 54 27.46 -2.84 -24.82
CA LYS A 54 28.63 -2.22 -24.19
C LYS A 54 28.31 -1.36 -22.98
N LYS A 55 27.07 -0.86 -22.86
CA LYS A 55 26.64 -0.05 -21.70
C LYS A 55 26.86 -0.78 -20.38
N VAL A 56 26.72 -2.10 -20.35
CA VAL A 56 26.97 -2.91 -19.14
C VAL A 56 28.45 -2.90 -18.79
N ALA A 57 29.34 -3.12 -19.77
CA ALA A 57 30.79 -3.06 -19.56
C ALA A 57 31.23 -1.65 -19.12
N PHE A 58 30.66 -0.61 -19.74
CA PHE A 58 30.91 0.78 -19.38
C PHE A 58 30.53 1.08 -17.91
N LEU A 59 29.39 0.58 -17.43
CA LEU A 59 28.97 0.79 -16.03
C LEU A 59 29.98 0.20 -15.03
N TYR A 60 30.53 -0.98 -15.34
CA TYR A 60 31.58 -1.60 -14.53
C TYR A 60 32.90 -0.81 -14.57
N GLU A 61 33.35 -0.38 -15.75
CA GLU A 61 34.59 0.40 -15.89
C GLU A 61 34.48 1.79 -15.24
N THR A 62 33.28 2.38 -15.25
CA THR A 62 33.02 3.66 -14.61
C THR A 62 32.93 3.52 -13.09
N SER A 63 32.36 2.42 -12.56
CA SER A 63 32.34 2.17 -11.12
C SER A 63 33.73 1.97 -10.53
N ASP A 64 34.65 1.42 -11.31
CA ASP A 64 36.06 1.24 -10.93
C ASP A 64 36.90 2.51 -11.12
N GLY A 65 36.32 3.59 -11.65
CA GLY A 65 36.98 4.88 -11.83
C GLY A 65 37.99 4.93 -12.99
N PHE A 66 37.99 3.93 -13.89
CA PHE A 66 38.93 3.89 -15.03
C PHE A 66 38.65 4.98 -16.07
N TYR A 67 37.38 5.38 -16.25
CA TYR A 67 36.99 6.37 -17.25
C TYR A 67 35.96 7.38 -16.73
N THR A 68 36.08 8.62 -17.21
CA THR A 68 35.02 9.63 -17.10
C THR A 68 33.99 9.40 -18.23
N PRO A 69 32.68 9.57 -17.98
CA PRO A 69 31.63 9.30 -18.98
C PRO A 69 31.78 10.10 -20.28
N ALA A 70 32.21 11.36 -20.19
CA ALA A 70 32.32 12.26 -21.33
C ALA A 70 33.31 11.82 -22.44
N PRO A 71 34.59 11.53 -22.15
CA PRO A 71 35.53 11.05 -23.16
C PRO A 71 35.16 9.69 -23.75
N TYR A 72 34.55 8.80 -22.95
CA TYR A 72 34.07 7.50 -23.45
C TYR A 72 32.96 7.67 -24.49
N LEU A 73 31.94 8.46 -24.17
CA LEU A 73 30.85 8.81 -25.08
C LEU A 73 31.36 9.47 -26.37
N LEU A 74 32.33 10.38 -26.25
CA LEU A 74 32.93 11.06 -27.40
C LEU A 74 33.70 10.08 -28.30
N ALA A 75 34.48 9.18 -27.71
CA ALA A 75 35.23 8.18 -28.46
C ALA A 75 34.28 7.22 -29.21
N GLU A 76 33.23 6.76 -28.54
CA GLU A 76 32.29 5.81 -29.13
C GLU A 76 31.42 6.43 -30.23
N THR A 77 30.94 7.66 -30.03
CA THR A 77 30.23 8.42 -31.07
C THR A 77 31.14 8.70 -32.28
N CYS A 78 32.41 9.06 -32.04
CA CYS A 78 33.38 9.26 -33.11
C CYS A 78 33.63 7.97 -33.91
N VAL A 79 33.81 6.83 -33.24
CA VAL A 79 33.98 5.52 -33.90
C VAL A 79 32.73 5.15 -34.70
N GLY A 80 31.54 5.36 -34.15
CA GLY A 80 30.27 5.09 -34.84
C GLY A 80 30.09 5.94 -36.10
N VAL A 81 30.36 7.24 -36.02
CA VAL A 81 30.31 8.15 -37.18
C VAL A 81 31.36 7.76 -38.22
N CYS A 82 32.60 7.46 -37.81
CA CYS A 82 33.65 7.01 -38.73
C CYS A 82 33.27 5.72 -39.46
N LEU A 83 32.69 4.75 -38.76
CA LEU A 83 32.22 3.50 -39.34
C LEU A 83 31.08 3.72 -40.33
N LEU A 84 30.11 4.58 -39.98
CA LEU A 84 28.99 4.92 -40.86
C LEU A 84 29.48 5.60 -42.15
N VAL A 85 30.36 6.59 -42.03
CA VAL A 85 30.96 7.30 -43.17
C VAL A 85 31.81 6.34 -44.02
N GLY A 86 32.60 5.47 -43.38
CA GLY A 86 33.42 4.48 -44.09
C GLY A 86 32.58 3.47 -44.89
N LEU A 87 31.52 2.93 -44.29
CA LEU A 87 30.64 1.95 -44.94
C LEU A 87 29.81 2.57 -46.06
N THR A 88 29.30 3.78 -45.86
CA THR A 88 28.58 4.53 -46.90
C THR A 88 29.48 4.80 -48.10
N PHE A 89 30.70 5.26 -47.87
CA PHE A 89 31.68 5.47 -48.92
C PHE A 89 31.99 4.18 -49.70
N LEU A 90 32.25 3.08 -48.98
CA LEU A 90 32.54 1.78 -49.59
C LEU A 90 31.36 1.26 -50.44
N SER A 91 30.13 1.40 -49.93
CA SER A 91 28.91 0.99 -50.64
C SER A 91 28.69 1.78 -51.92
N LEU A 92 28.89 3.10 -51.88
CA LEU A 92 28.73 3.99 -53.04
C LEU A 92 29.79 3.72 -54.10
N ILE A 93 31.04 3.45 -53.71
CA ILE A 93 32.11 3.06 -54.64
C ILE A 93 31.77 1.77 -55.37
N LEU A 94 31.03 0.86 -54.74
CA LEU A 94 30.67 -0.42 -55.35
C LEU A 94 29.44 -0.29 -56.27
N VAL A 95 28.47 0.56 -55.90
CA VAL A 95 27.20 0.71 -56.64
C VAL A 95 27.32 1.66 -57.83
N ILE A 96 28.01 2.80 -57.68
CA ILE A 96 28.11 3.84 -58.71
C ILE A 96 28.71 3.34 -60.04
N PRO A 97 29.88 2.65 -60.07
CA PRO A 97 30.41 2.12 -61.31
C PRO A 97 29.56 0.98 -61.89
N CYS A 98 29.02 0.10 -61.05
CA CYS A 98 28.20 -1.03 -61.51
C CYS A 98 26.87 -0.59 -62.13
N CYS A 99 26.27 0.48 -61.62
CA CYS A 99 25.04 1.06 -62.18
C CYS A 99 25.31 1.97 -63.37
N GLY A 100 26.57 2.34 -63.64
CA GLY A 100 26.98 3.16 -64.79
C GLY A 100 26.82 4.68 -64.57
N PHE A 101 26.74 5.13 -63.32
CA PHE A 101 26.60 6.56 -63.01
C PHE A 101 27.90 7.34 -63.31
N PRO A 102 27.80 8.61 -63.73
CA PRO A 102 28.98 9.44 -63.97
C PRO A 102 29.70 9.79 -62.66
N PHE A 103 30.97 9.40 -62.55
CA PHE A 103 31.82 9.69 -61.38
C PHE A 103 31.94 11.18 -61.04
N ILE A 104 31.75 12.07 -62.01
CA ILE A 104 31.76 13.53 -61.79
C ILE A 104 30.69 13.96 -60.76
N LYS A 105 29.55 13.25 -60.69
CA LYS A 105 28.48 13.55 -59.73
C LYS A 105 28.64 12.85 -58.38
N PHE A 106 29.70 12.03 -58.21
CA PHE A 106 29.95 11.28 -56.99
C PHE A 106 29.97 12.17 -55.73
N PRO A 107 30.70 13.31 -55.68
CA PRO A 107 30.78 14.11 -54.45
C PRO A 107 29.42 14.68 -54.04
N GLN A 108 28.58 15.06 -55.01
CA GLN A 108 27.23 15.58 -54.76
C GLN A 108 26.30 14.50 -54.23
N ILE A 109 26.32 13.32 -54.86
CA ILE A 109 25.51 12.17 -54.43
C ILE A 109 25.94 11.74 -53.02
N PHE A 110 27.24 11.65 -52.77
CA PHE A 110 27.79 11.31 -51.46
C PHE A 110 27.35 12.31 -50.38
N LEU A 111 27.46 13.62 -50.64
CA LEU A 111 27.07 14.66 -49.69
C LEU A 111 25.57 14.62 -49.36
N ILE A 112 24.71 14.43 -50.36
CA ILE A 112 23.27 14.26 -50.16
C ILE A 112 22.99 13.03 -49.29
N PHE A 113 23.72 11.94 -49.53
CA PHE A 113 23.54 10.69 -48.78
C PHE A 113 23.96 10.82 -47.32
N ILE A 114 25.07 11.51 -47.04
CA ILE A 114 25.51 11.82 -45.68
C ILE A 114 24.49 12.72 -44.98
N LEU A 115 23.97 13.77 -45.63
CA LEU A 115 22.92 14.62 -45.07
C LEU A 115 21.67 13.81 -44.72
N ALA A 116 21.21 12.96 -45.64
CA ALA A 116 20.05 12.10 -45.41
C ALA A 116 20.27 11.17 -44.20
N LEU A 117 21.45 10.55 -44.09
CA LEU A 117 21.78 9.71 -42.94
C LEU A 117 21.84 10.49 -41.64
N MET A 118 22.43 11.68 -41.63
CA MET A 118 22.47 12.53 -40.43
C MET A 118 21.05 12.95 -40.01
N THR A 119 20.15 13.27 -40.94
CA THR A 119 18.76 13.59 -40.60
C THR A 119 17.99 12.38 -40.06
N MET A 120 18.22 11.19 -40.61
CA MET A 120 17.60 9.96 -40.10
C MET A 120 18.14 9.61 -38.70
N LEU A 121 19.44 9.82 -38.47
CA LEU A 121 20.07 9.56 -37.18
C LEU A 121 19.60 10.56 -36.12
N ALA A 122 19.50 11.85 -36.47
CA ALA A 122 18.93 12.88 -35.60
C ALA A 122 17.47 12.57 -35.22
N ARG A 123 16.66 12.13 -36.19
CA ARG A 123 15.27 11.74 -35.94
C ARG A 123 15.18 10.52 -35.02
N GLN A 124 16.04 9.50 -35.22
CA GLN A 124 16.10 8.36 -34.30
C GLN A 124 16.48 8.80 -32.88
N GLU A 125 17.43 9.71 -32.72
CA GLU A 125 17.81 10.22 -31.40
C GLU A 125 16.65 10.94 -30.69
N GLU A 126 15.82 11.67 -31.42
CA GLU A 126 14.60 12.30 -30.87
C GLU A 126 13.60 11.27 -30.37
N GLU A 127 13.27 10.26 -31.18
CA GLU A 127 12.35 9.17 -30.79
C GLU A 127 12.85 8.43 -29.54
N PHE A 128 14.15 8.11 -29.47
CA PHE A 128 14.74 7.50 -28.29
C PHE A 128 14.78 8.43 -27.06
N ARG A 129 14.96 9.74 -27.27
CA ARG A 129 14.93 10.72 -26.17
C ARG A 129 13.53 10.81 -25.57
N GLU A 130 12.49 10.81 -26.41
CA GLU A 130 11.10 10.79 -25.96
C GLU A 130 10.79 9.52 -25.16
N GLU A 131 11.15 8.33 -25.66
CA GLU A 131 11.00 7.07 -24.94
C GLU A 131 11.75 7.06 -23.60
N ARG A 132 12.97 7.62 -23.55
CA ARG A 132 13.71 7.73 -22.28
C ARG A 132 13.02 8.66 -21.29
N SER A 133 12.49 9.78 -21.76
CA SER A 133 11.78 10.72 -20.89
C SER A 133 10.49 10.12 -20.33
N SER A 134 9.75 9.35 -21.13
CA SER A 134 8.52 8.68 -20.69
C SER A 134 8.85 7.56 -19.68
N LEU A 135 9.88 6.75 -19.94
CA LEU A 135 10.34 5.74 -18.98
C LEU A 135 10.85 6.36 -17.68
N GLN A 136 11.56 7.48 -17.74
CA GLN A 136 12.03 8.17 -16.54
C GLN A 136 10.86 8.71 -15.71
N SER A 137 9.82 9.24 -16.36
CA SER A 137 8.60 9.68 -15.68
C SER A 137 7.86 8.50 -15.02
N LEU A 138 7.82 7.34 -15.69
CA LEU A 138 7.22 6.13 -15.14
C LEU A 138 7.97 5.62 -13.91
N ILE A 139 9.32 5.60 -13.95
CA ILE A 139 10.16 5.22 -12.81
C ILE A 139 9.95 6.17 -11.64
N GLN A 140 9.85 7.48 -11.90
CA GLN A 140 9.60 8.47 -10.86
C GLN A 140 8.22 8.28 -10.22
N GLN A 141 7.19 8.05 -11.03
CA GLN A 141 5.84 7.75 -10.55
C GLN A 141 5.80 6.46 -9.72
N GLN A 142 6.56 5.43 -10.11
CA GLN A 142 6.68 4.20 -9.35
C GLN A 142 7.41 4.41 -8.00
N GLY A 143 8.42 5.29 -7.98
CA GLY A 143 9.10 5.71 -6.75
C GLY A 143 8.15 6.41 -5.78
N GLU A 144 7.37 7.39 -6.26
CA GLU A 144 6.38 8.11 -5.46
C GLU A 144 5.28 7.18 -4.92
N SER A 145 4.83 6.21 -5.74
CA SER A 145 3.88 5.19 -5.29
C SER A 145 4.45 4.29 -4.20
N HIS A 146 5.73 3.93 -4.28
CA HIS A 146 6.38 3.11 -3.26
C HIS A 146 6.54 3.89 -1.94
N ASP A 147 6.93 5.16 -2.01
CA ASP A 147 7.04 6.03 -0.84
C ASP A 147 5.68 6.23 -0.16
N HIS A 148 4.61 6.41 -0.95
CA HIS A 148 3.25 6.51 -0.42
C HIS A 148 2.81 5.20 0.27
N GLN A 149 3.11 4.04 -0.32
CA GLN A 149 2.81 2.75 0.28
C GLN A 149 3.59 2.52 1.58
N GLN A 150 4.85 2.97 1.64
CA GLN A 150 5.66 2.90 2.84
C GLN A 150 5.13 3.81 3.95
N GLN A 151 4.63 4.99 3.60
CA GLN A 151 3.96 5.91 4.54
C GLN A 151 2.68 5.29 5.12
N LEU A 152 1.84 4.68 4.28
CA LEU A 152 0.62 3.99 4.73
C LEU A 152 0.93 2.84 5.71
N LEU A 153 2.01 2.09 5.47
CA LEU A 153 2.45 1.04 6.39
C LEU A 153 2.89 1.62 7.74
N GLN A 154 3.65 2.73 7.75
CA GLN A 154 4.04 3.37 9.00
C GLN A 154 2.84 3.89 9.80
N ASP A 155 1.84 4.45 9.13
CA ASP A 155 0.65 4.96 9.79
C ASP A 155 -0.22 3.82 10.34
N ALA A 156 -0.34 2.70 9.62
CA ALA A 156 -0.98 1.49 10.12
C ALA A 156 -0.26 0.89 11.34
N GLU A 157 1.08 0.93 11.37
CA GLU A 157 1.86 0.48 12.54
C GLU A 157 1.64 1.37 13.77
N LYS A 158 1.58 2.71 13.58
CA LYS A 158 1.25 3.64 14.67
C LYS A 158 -0.13 3.36 15.23
N GLU A 159 -1.13 3.18 14.37
CA GLU A 159 -2.50 2.86 14.80
C GLU A 159 -2.56 1.53 15.56
N ARG A 160 -1.87 0.49 15.06
CA ARG A 160 -1.78 -0.81 15.74
C ARG A 160 -1.18 -0.66 17.14
N ASN A 161 -0.08 0.09 17.28
CA ASN A 161 0.58 0.28 18.57
C ASN A 161 -0.30 1.08 19.54
N PHE A 162 -1.03 2.08 19.06
CA PHE A 162 -2.00 2.82 19.86
C PHE A 162 -3.14 1.92 20.36
N LEU A 163 -3.71 1.09 19.48
CA LEU A 163 -4.76 0.14 19.85
C LEU A 163 -4.26 -0.90 20.85
N MET A 164 -3.01 -1.35 20.73
CA MET A 164 -2.39 -2.28 21.69
C MET A 164 -2.29 -1.64 23.08
N GLN A 165 -1.78 -0.40 23.18
CA GLN A 165 -1.72 0.33 24.45
C GLN A 165 -3.12 0.52 25.07
N LYS A 166 -4.13 0.84 24.25
CA LYS A 166 -5.52 0.96 24.72
C LYS A 166 -6.05 -0.38 25.23
N ASN A 167 -5.72 -1.50 24.58
CA ASN A 167 -6.12 -2.83 25.03
C ASN A 167 -5.46 -3.19 26.37
N ASP A 168 -4.17 -2.92 26.52
CA ASP A 168 -3.44 -3.16 27.77
C ASP A 168 -4.01 -2.33 28.93
N HIS A 169 -4.35 -1.07 28.67
CA HIS A 169 -5.02 -0.22 29.66
C HIS A 169 -6.40 -0.77 30.07
N LEU A 170 -7.20 -1.25 29.11
CA LEU A 170 -8.49 -1.87 29.40
C LEU A 170 -8.35 -3.16 30.21
N ARG A 171 -7.32 -3.97 29.94
CA ARG A 171 -7.00 -5.17 30.72
C ARG A 171 -6.66 -4.82 32.17
N GLN A 172 -5.80 -3.84 32.39
CA GLN A 172 -5.46 -3.37 33.73
C GLN A 172 -6.70 -2.87 34.48
N LYS A 173 -7.58 -2.11 33.81
CA LYS A 173 -8.83 -1.65 34.42
C LYS A 173 -9.76 -2.81 34.78
N HIS A 174 -9.82 -3.84 33.95
CA HIS A 174 -10.59 -5.06 34.24
C HIS A 174 -10.05 -5.80 35.47
N GLU A 175 -8.73 -6.00 35.53
CA GLU A 175 -8.06 -6.65 36.67
C GLU A 175 -8.29 -5.86 37.98
N GLN A 176 -8.20 -4.53 37.93
CA GLN A 176 -8.52 -3.67 39.09
C GLN A 176 -9.98 -3.83 39.53
N MET A 177 -10.91 -3.89 38.58
CA MET A 177 -12.33 -4.06 38.88
C MET A 177 -12.61 -5.46 39.47
N GLU A 178 -11.98 -6.51 38.95
CA GLU A 178 -12.10 -7.87 39.52
C GLU A 178 -11.56 -7.96 40.94
N GLN A 179 -10.43 -7.29 41.22
CA GLN A 179 -9.89 -7.18 42.57
C GLN A 179 -10.86 -6.43 43.50
N HIS A 180 -11.43 -5.32 43.04
CA HIS A 180 -12.40 -4.56 43.82
C HIS A 180 -13.67 -5.37 44.12
N VAL A 181 -14.21 -6.08 43.13
CA VAL A 181 -15.36 -6.98 43.30
C VAL A 181 -15.04 -8.07 44.32
N SER A 182 -13.84 -8.66 44.24
CA SER A 182 -13.40 -9.69 45.20
C SER A 182 -13.32 -9.16 46.63
N GLN A 183 -12.84 -7.92 46.81
CA GLN A 183 -12.80 -7.25 48.12
C GLN A 183 -14.20 -7.00 48.68
N VAL A 184 -15.12 -6.49 47.86
CA VAL A 184 -16.51 -6.24 48.28
C VAL A 184 -17.21 -7.55 48.64
N LEU A 185 -17.01 -8.61 47.85
CA LEU A 185 -17.56 -9.93 48.18
C LEU A 185 -17.04 -10.46 49.51
N GLN A 186 -15.74 -10.28 49.81
CA GLN A 186 -15.18 -10.67 51.09
C GLN A 186 -15.79 -9.89 52.26
N GLN A 187 -15.94 -8.56 52.11
CA GLN A 187 -16.60 -7.72 53.12
C GLN A 187 -18.03 -8.17 53.40
N LEU A 188 -18.81 -8.49 52.36
CA LEU A 188 -20.17 -9.00 52.50
C LEU A 188 -20.24 -10.35 53.23
N VAL A 189 -19.24 -11.22 53.03
CA VAL A 189 -19.13 -12.49 53.76
C VAL A 189 -18.84 -12.23 55.24
N ASP A 190 -17.89 -11.35 55.54
CA ASP A 190 -17.51 -11.01 56.90
C ASP A 190 -18.69 -10.35 57.65
N GLU A 191 -19.37 -9.39 57.04
CA GLU A 191 -20.59 -8.75 57.58
C GLU A 191 -21.71 -9.77 57.83
N LYS A 192 -21.89 -10.73 56.91
CA LYS A 192 -22.88 -11.80 57.08
C LYS A 192 -22.54 -12.67 58.30
N GLU A 193 -21.28 -13.03 58.49
CA GLU A 193 -20.84 -13.79 59.67
C GLU A 193 -21.04 -13.01 60.97
N GLU A 194 -20.72 -11.71 60.99
CA GLU A 194 -20.95 -10.84 62.13
C GLU A 194 -22.44 -10.73 62.46
N ARG A 195 -23.28 -10.55 61.44
CA ARG A 195 -24.75 -10.55 61.59
C ARG A 195 -25.24 -11.87 62.16
N GLU A 196 -24.76 -13.01 61.66
CA GLU A 196 -25.11 -14.33 62.22
C GLU A 196 -24.68 -14.48 63.69
N LYS A 197 -23.48 -14.00 64.05
CA LYS A 197 -22.99 -13.99 65.45
C LYS A 197 -23.90 -13.12 66.33
N ALA A 198 -24.25 -11.92 65.89
CA ALA A 198 -25.15 -11.02 66.60
C ALA A 198 -26.55 -11.64 66.78
N VAL A 199 -27.11 -12.26 65.74
CA VAL A 199 -28.39 -12.98 65.79
C VAL A 199 -28.34 -14.13 66.80
N ARG A 200 -27.25 -14.92 66.84
CA ARG A 200 -27.06 -15.99 67.83
C ARG A 200 -26.99 -15.43 69.26
N GLN A 201 -26.29 -14.31 69.47
CA GLN A 201 -26.23 -13.64 70.77
C GLN A 201 -27.60 -13.13 71.21
N LEU A 202 -28.34 -12.47 70.33
CA LEU A 202 -29.71 -12.01 70.59
C LEU A 202 -30.64 -13.19 70.93
N LYS A 203 -30.55 -14.30 70.20
CA LYS A 203 -31.34 -15.52 70.49
C LYS A 203 -31.00 -16.09 71.88
N ASN A 204 -29.73 -16.09 72.26
CA ASN A 204 -29.30 -16.53 73.59
C ASN A 204 -29.78 -15.59 74.70
N LEU A 205 -29.70 -14.27 74.49
CA LEU A 205 -30.23 -13.27 75.43
C LEU A 205 -31.76 -13.40 75.56
N ARG A 206 -32.48 -13.58 74.45
CA ARG A 206 -33.93 -13.83 74.44
C ARG A 206 -34.29 -15.08 75.23
N ARG A 207 -33.55 -16.17 75.10
CA ARG A 207 -33.74 -17.39 75.93
C ARG A 207 -33.47 -17.14 77.41
N LYS A 208 -32.47 -16.31 77.75
CA LYS A 208 -32.16 -15.95 79.15
C LYS A 208 -33.21 -15.04 79.77
N LEU A 209 -33.79 -14.11 78.99
CA LEU A 209 -34.81 -13.17 79.45
C LEU A 209 -36.23 -13.77 79.41
N GLY A 210 -36.48 -14.71 78.49
CA GLY A 210 -37.78 -15.34 78.24
C GLY A 210 -37.93 -16.76 78.79
N GLY A 211 -37.11 -17.16 79.77
CA GLY A 211 -37.22 -18.46 80.46
C GLY A 211 -38.44 -18.57 81.39
N GLY A 212 -39.62 -18.14 80.94
CA GLY A 212 -40.81 -18.07 81.78
C GLY A 212 -42.14 -17.85 81.06
N ARG A 213 -42.29 -18.26 79.79
CA ARG A 213 -43.64 -18.47 79.24
C ARG A 213 -43.62 -19.42 78.06
N GLU A 214 -43.93 -20.69 78.35
CA GLU A 214 -44.39 -21.66 77.36
C GLU A 214 -45.72 -21.20 76.78
N GLU A 215 -45.86 -21.28 75.46
CA GLU A 215 -47.16 -21.17 74.80
C GLU A 215 -47.92 -22.49 74.98
N GLY A 216 -49.11 -22.40 75.57
CA GLY A 216 -50.19 -23.36 75.39
C GLY A 216 -51.26 -22.72 74.50
N GLU A 217 -51.52 -23.40 73.39
CA GLU A 217 -52.76 -23.58 72.62
C GLU A 217 -53.86 -22.50 72.58
N GLU A 218 -54.19 -22.17 71.32
CA GLU A 218 -55.52 -22.11 70.68
C GLU A 218 -56.53 -20.96 70.90
N GLU A 219 -56.86 -20.39 69.73
CA GLU A 219 -58.18 -20.05 69.17
C GLU A 219 -58.98 -18.79 69.60
N ASP A 220 -59.31 -18.04 68.53
CA ASP A 220 -60.60 -17.39 68.20
C ASP A 220 -61.02 -16.07 68.88
N GLY A 221 -61.57 -15.16 68.05
CA GLY A 221 -62.47 -14.09 68.50
C GLY A 221 -61.92 -12.67 68.70
N GLY A 222 -61.91 -11.88 67.62
CA GLY A 222 -62.54 -10.54 67.51
C GLY A 222 -62.20 -9.38 68.48
N GLY A 223 -61.72 -8.28 67.88
CA GLY A 223 -62.28 -6.93 68.09
C GLY A 223 -61.64 -6.00 69.13
N GLY A 224 -61.18 -4.83 68.65
CA GLY A 224 -61.26 -3.56 69.39
C GLY A 224 -60.04 -3.11 70.19
N GLU A 225 -59.24 -2.25 69.54
CA GLU A 225 -58.60 -1.01 70.03
C GLU A 225 -57.71 -0.96 71.30
N GLU A 226 -56.74 -0.03 71.21
CA GLU A 226 -55.71 0.40 72.20
C GLU A 226 -54.48 -0.53 72.31
N GLU A 227 -53.42 -0.35 71.53
CA GLU A 227 -52.43 0.74 71.56
C GLU A 227 -51.57 0.76 72.84
N GLU A 228 -50.57 -0.12 72.92
CA GLU A 228 -49.26 0.24 73.47
C GLU A 228 -48.18 -0.80 73.13
N GLY A 229 -47.22 -0.40 72.31
CA GLY A 229 -45.82 -0.81 72.45
C GLY A 229 -45.44 -2.27 72.27
N ASP A 230 -46.03 -3.01 71.33
CA ASP A 230 -45.57 -4.37 71.04
C ASP A 230 -44.26 -4.32 70.22
N PRO A 231 -43.08 -4.61 70.80
CA PRO A 231 -41.78 -4.39 70.17
C PRO A 231 -41.61 -5.22 68.89
N LEU A 232 -42.35 -6.32 68.77
CA LEU A 232 -42.40 -7.16 67.57
C LEU A 232 -43.09 -6.45 66.40
N LYS A 233 -44.14 -5.66 66.64
CA LYS A 233 -44.82 -4.89 65.59
C LYS A 233 -43.93 -3.76 65.07
N GLN A 234 -43.18 -3.11 65.97
CA GLN A 234 -42.20 -2.11 65.58
C GLN A 234 -41.04 -2.72 64.79
N GLN A 235 -40.53 -3.88 65.23
CA GLN A 235 -39.47 -4.60 64.52
C GLN A 235 -39.93 -5.15 63.15
N LEU A 236 -41.19 -5.59 63.04
CA LEU A 236 -41.80 -5.98 61.77
C LEU A 236 -41.93 -4.79 60.82
N LEU A 237 -42.36 -3.63 61.30
CA LEU A 237 -42.42 -2.40 60.51
C LEU A 237 -41.02 -1.96 60.04
N THR A 238 -40.00 -2.06 60.89
CA THR A 238 -38.61 -1.76 60.51
C THR A 238 -38.10 -2.73 59.45
N LEU A 239 -38.31 -4.05 59.61
CA LEU A 239 -37.93 -5.04 58.61
C LEU A 239 -38.70 -4.87 57.30
N GLN A 240 -39.99 -4.52 57.38
CA GLN A 240 -40.80 -4.22 56.20
C GLN A 240 -40.24 -2.99 55.48
N GLN A 241 -39.85 -1.95 56.21
CA GLN A 241 -39.20 -0.77 55.64
C GLN A 241 -37.86 -1.13 55.00
N GLU A 242 -36.99 -1.88 55.68
CA GLU A 242 -35.71 -2.36 55.12
C GLU A 242 -35.90 -3.20 53.85
N VAL A 243 -36.89 -4.10 53.81
CA VAL A 243 -37.20 -4.88 52.60
C VAL A 243 -37.68 -3.97 51.47
N THR A 244 -38.43 -2.92 51.79
CA THR A 244 -38.89 -1.94 50.80
C THR A 244 -37.72 -1.14 50.24
N GLU A 245 -36.80 -0.69 51.09
CA GLU A 245 -35.58 0.03 50.71
C GLU A 245 -34.64 -0.85 49.87
N LEU A 246 -34.41 -2.11 50.28
CA LEU A 246 -33.61 -3.06 49.51
C LEU A 246 -34.26 -3.38 48.15
N THR A 247 -35.59 -3.44 48.09
CA THR A 247 -36.32 -3.62 46.83
C THR A 247 -36.12 -2.41 45.91
N ALA A 248 -36.18 -1.19 46.45
CA ALA A 248 -35.91 0.03 45.71
C ALA A 248 -34.47 0.09 45.17
N ILE A 249 -33.47 -0.24 46.01
CA ILE A 249 -32.05 -0.28 45.63
C ILE A 249 -31.81 -1.31 44.51
N ARG A 250 -32.39 -2.51 44.63
CA ARG A 250 -32.29 -3.54 43.60
C ARG A 250 -32.87 -3.07 42.26
N ASP A 251 -34.02 -2.41 42.29
CA ASP A 251 -34.67 -1.92 41.08
C ASP A 251 -33.89 -0.75 40.46
N GLU A 252 -33.23 0.08 41.26
CA GLU A 252 -32.33 1.14 40.79
C GLU A 252 -31.06 0.58 40.12
N LEU A 253 -30.41 -0.41 40.73
CA LEU A 253 -29.28 -1.14 40.15
C LEU A 253 -29.64 -1.78 38.82
N ARG A 254 -30.85 -2.34 38.70
CA ARG A 254 -31.34 -2.91 37.44
C ARG A 254 -31.47 -1.84 36.35
N ARG A 255 -32.04 -0.67 36.66
CA ARG A 255 -32.14 0.46 35.72
C ARG A 255 -30.79 1.02 35.32
N GLU A 256 -29.83 1.03 36.24
CA GLU A 256 -28.47 1.47 35.94
C GLU A 256 -27.75 0.50 34.99
N LYS A 257 -27.89 -0.81 35.23
CA LYS A 257 -27.40 -1.84 34.30
C LYS A 257 -28.02 -1.70 32.90
N GLU A 258 -29.33 -1.48 32.81
CA GLU A 258 -30.01 -1.28 31.52
C GLU A 258 -29.50 -0.02 30.80
N ARG A 259 -29.23 1.07 31.53
CA ARG A 259 -28.62 2.28 30.95
C ARG A 259 -27.21 2.01 30.43
N GLN A 260 -26.39 1.28 31.18
CA GLN A 260 -25.02 0.92 30.77
C GLN A 260 -25.02 0.03 29.52
N GLU A 261 -25.90 -0.98 29.47
CA GLU A 261 -26.05 -1.84 28.29
C GLU A 261 -26.49 -1.05 27.05
N GLN A 262 -27.41 -0.10 27.19
CA GLN A 262 -27.82 0.78 26.10
C GLN A 262 -26.67 1.66 25.60
N THR A 263 -25.86 2.24 26.51
CA THR A 263 -24.69 3.02 26.10
C THR A 263 -23.66 2.16 25.35
N HIS A 264 -23.43 0.93 25.80
CA HIS A 264 -22.51 -0.01 25.15
C HIS A 264 -22.99 -0.42 23.74
N LEU A 265 -24.29 -0.65 23.57
CA LEU A 265 -24.87 -0.95 22.26
C LEU A 265 -24.76 0.25 21.31
N HIS A 266 -24.98 1.46 21.81
CA HIS A 266 -24.85 2.68 21.01
C HIS A 266 -23.39 2.89 20.53
N GLU A 267 -22.41 2.74 21.43
CA GLU A 267 -20.99 2.83 21.08
C GLU A 267 -20.59 1.77 20.04
N ARG A 268 -21.06 0.53 20.23
CA ARG A 268 -20.80 -0.56 19.28
C ARG A 268 -21.40 -0.27 17.89
N HIS A 269 -22.58 0.35 17.83
CA HIS A 269 -23.18 0.75 16.56
C HIS A 269 -22.39 1.86 15.88
N GLN A 270 -21.95 2.89 16.62
CA GLN A 270 -21.09 3.95 16.07
C GLN A 270 -19.78 3.38 15.50
N LEU A 271 -19.15 2.42 16.17
CA LEU A 271 -17.94 1.76 15.69
C LEU A 271 -18.18 0.91 14.43
N GLN A 272 -19.37 0.33 14.24
CA GLN A 272 -19.71 -0.36 13.00
C GLN A 272 -19.93 0.61 11.85
N VAL A 273 -20.61 1.73 12.10
CA VAL A 273 -20.84 2.78 11.10
C VAL A 273 -19.51 3.38 10.64
N SER A 274 -18.58 3.68 11.56
CA SER A 274 -17.26 4.22 11.21
C SER A 274 -16.43 3.23 10.37
N LYS A 275 -16.45 1.94 10.72
CA LYS A 275 -15.79 0.89 9.92
C LYS A 275 -16.36 0.80 8.50
N HIS A 276 -17.68 0.87 8.34
CA HIS A 276 -18.29 0.85 7.02
C HIS A 276 -17.97 2.11 6.21
N SER A 277 -17.98 3.30 6.81
CA SER A 277 -17.58 4.53 6.12
C SER A 277 -16.12 4.47 5.64
N SER A 278 -15.20 3.93 6.45
CA SER A 278 -13.79 3.79 6.06
C SER A 278 -13.61 2.78 4.92
N GLN A 279 -14.36 1.67 4.93
CA GLN A 279 -14.33 0.70 3.83
C GLN A 279 -14.84 1.27 2.51
N THR A 280 -15.93 2.06 2.53
CA THR A 280 -16.45 2.72 1.31
C THR A 280 -15.52 3.81 0.77
N SER A 281 -14.77 4.50 1.63
CA SER A 281 -13.77 5.48 1.18
C SER A 281 -12.59 4.81 0.49
N HIS A 282 -12.16 3.62 0.95
CA HIS A 282 -11.06 2.88 0.31
C HIS A 282 -11.44 2.28 -1.05
N THR A 283 -12.70 1.87 -1.27
CA THR A 283 -13.12 1.33 -2.58
C THR A 283 -13.26 2.41 -3.65
N HIS A 284 -13.52 3.66 -3.28
CA HIS A 284 -13.64 4.76 -4.24
C HIS A 284 -12.30 5.24 -4.81
N ILE A 285 -11.19 5.03 -4.09
CA ILE A 285 -9.83 5.41 -4.53
C ILE A 285 -9.28 4.43 -5.57
N HIS A 286 -9.78 3.20 -5.64
CA HIS A 286 -9.29 2.17 -6.56
C HIS A 286 -9.96 2.16 -7.95
N LEU A 287 -10.90 3.06 -8.21
CA LEU A 287 -11.69 3.16 -9.45
C LEU A 287 -11.46 4.46 -10.24
N SER A 288 -10.44 5.24 -9.87
CA SER A 288 -10.02 6.47 -10.58
C SER A 288 -8.64 6.26 -11.20
#